data_AF-A0A7K4F5R0-F1
#
_entry.id   AF-A0A7K4F5R0-F1
#
_cell.length_a   1.000
_cell.length_b   1.000
_cell.length_c   1.000
_cell.angle_alpha   90.00
_cell.angle_beta   90.00
_cell.angle_gamma   90.00
#
_symmetry.space_group_name_H-M   'P 1'
#
loop_
_entity.id
_entity.type
_entity.pdbx_description
1 polymer ?
#
loop_
_entity_poly.entity_id
_entity_poly.type
_entity_poly.pdbx_seq_one_letter_code
_entity_poly.pdbx_strand_id
1 'polypeptide(L)'
;MIHPEIHRVFPNKDQAVSVFSWLCQKMKSVEGLEEFVKWHLEILEITIQEIISTSNIELSDSNKTKEWAKKFLKNYEEKIRIMRSISNKVFERYHQLNNLEFKKIIEENKNKEGEIKELQNVFLNKNGLLIGRIIFAYRETWFLAKQTTNPKLNLTSIKEYQDWAESNLPNLIETKISLEKIHKEIAKWKE
;
A
#
# COMPACT_ATOMS: atom_id res chain seq x y z
N MET A 1 -1.54 20.71 -5.95
CA MET A 1 -1.97 19.31 -5.76
C MET A 1 -1.45 18.86 -4.40
N ILE A 2 -2.18 18.01 -3.67
CA ILE A 2 -1.69 17.48 -2.39
C ILE A 2 -1.05 16.12 -2.71
N HIS A 3 0.28 16.04 -2.66
CA HIS A 3 1.00 14.78 -2.78
C HIS A 3 0.74 13.95 -1.51
N PRO A 4 0.49 12.63 -1.62
CA PRO A 4 0.20 11.82 -0.45
C PRO A 4 1.47 11.65 0.37
N GLU A 5 1.40 11.89 1.66
CA GLU A 5 2.45 11.45 2.57
C GLU A 5 2.16 10.03 3.03
N ILE A 6 3.10 9.13 2.73
CA ILE A 6 3.07 7.77 3.27
C ILE A 6 3.91 7.80 4.53
N HIS A 7 3.28 8.23 5.62
CA HIS A 7 3.88 8.11 6.95
C HIS A 7 4.17 6.65 7.29
N ARG A 8 5.11 6.44 8.23
CA ARG A 8 5.41 5.13 8.80
C ARG A 8 4.14 4.44 9.27
N VAL A 9 3.79 3.37 8.55
CA VAL A 9 2.51 2.66 8.70
C VAL A 9 2.48 1.82 9.99
N PHE A 10 3.62 1.24 10.38
CA PHE A 10 3.79 0.50 11.62
C PHE A 10 4.86 1.16 12.50
N PRO A 11 4.50 1.97 13.50
CA PRO A 11 5.47 2.65 14.36
C PRO A 11 6.33 1.67 15.17
N ASN A 12 5.79 0.49 15.51
CA ASN A 12 6.52 -0.62 16.12
C ASN A 12 6.22 -1.94 15.37
N LYS A 13 7.20 -2.42 14.61
CA LYS A 13 7.06 -3.61 13.75
C LYS A 13 6.91 -4.90 14.55
N ASP A 14 7.67 -5.05 15.62
CA ASP A 14 7.68 -6.27 16.41
C ASP A 14 6.36 -6.42 17.19
N GLN A 15 5.82 -5.30 17.67
CA GLN A 15 4.47 -5.25 18.23
C GLN A 15 3.42 -5.65 17.19
N ALA A 16 3.49 -5.12 15.95
CA ALA A 16 2.54 -5.48 14.90
C ALA A 16 2.57 -6.99 14.60
N VAL A 17 3.77 -7.58 14.43
CA VAL A 17 3.92 -9.02 14.21
C VAL A 17 3.37 -9.83 15.39
N SER A 18 3.63 -9.40 16.63
CA SER A 18 3.11 -10.07 17.83
C SER A 18 1.58 -10.04 17.90
N VAL A 19 0.94 -8.92 17.55
CA VAL A 19 -0.53 -8.83 17.52
C VAL A 19 -1.11 -9.73 16.43
N PHE A 20 -0.52 -9.77 15.24
CA PHE A 20 -0.96 -10.68 14.17
C PHE A 20 -0.79 -12.16 14.55
N SER A 21 0.34 -12.53 15.16
CA SER A 21 0.56 -13.89 15.69
C SER A 21 -0.51 -14.28 16.72
N TRP A 22 -0.81 -13.36 17.64
CA TRP A 22 -1.86 -13.57 18.64
C TRP A 22 -3.26 -13.68 18.01
N LEU A 23 -3.58 -12.88 16.99
CA LEU A 23 -4.84 -12.99 16.26
C LEU A 23 -4.97 -14.37 15.60
N CYS A 24 -3.90 -14.86 14.96
CA CYS A 24 -3.89 -16.20 14.36
C CYS A 24 -4.23 -17.31 15.37
N GLN A 25 -3.78 -17.21 16.62
CA GLN A 25 -4.14 -18.17 17.69
C GLN A 25 -5.63 -18.18 18.06
N LYS A 26 -6.36 -17.09 17.76
CA LYS A 26 -7.75 -16.91 18.15
C LYS A 26 -8.72 -17.09 17.00
N MET A 27 -8.24 -16.99 15.77
CA MET A 27 -9.04 -17.16 14.56
C MET A 27 -9.30 -18.63 14.30
N LYS A 28 -10.47 -18.93 13.70
CA LYS A 28 -10.80 -20.31 13.29
C LYS A 28 -10.05 -20.72 12.02
N SER A 29 -9.72 -19.75 11.19
CA SER A 29 -9.11 -19.91 9.87
C SER A 29 -8.33 -18.63 9.58
N VAL A 30 -7.08 -18.76 9.14
CA VAL A 30 -6.19 -17.61 8.91
C VAL A 30 -6.18 -17.15 7.45
N GLU A 31 -6.82 -17.89 6.55
CA GLU A 31 -6.84 -17.65 5.10
C GLU A 31 -7.35 -16.26 4.76
N GLY A 32 -8.42 -15.81 5.42
CA GLY A 32 -8.95 -14.47 5.19
C GLY A 32 -7.98 -13.36 5.61
N LEU A 33 -7.26 -13.57 6.71
CA LEU A 33 -6.24 -12.63 7.19
C LEU A 33 -5.00 -12.63 6.27
N GLU A 34 -4.61 -13.80 5.78
CA GLU A 34 -3.49 -13.97 4.85
C GLU A 34 -3.77 -13.29 3.52
N GLU A 35 -4.94 -13.53 2.91
CA GLU A 35 -5.36 -12.87 1.67
C GLU A 35 -5.39 -11.35 1.84
N PHE A 36 -5.93 -10.87 2.96
CA PHE A 36 -5.98 -9.45 3.29
C PHE A 36 -4.59 -8.81 3.24
N VAL A 37 -3.59 -9.42 3.89
CA VAL A 37 -2.21 -8.90 3.91
C VAL A 37 -1.54 -9.07 2.54
N LYS A 38 -1.73 -10.21 1.88
CA LYS A 38 -1.13 -10.52 0.57
C LYS A 38 -1.52 -9.51 -0.50
N TRP A 39 -2.78 -9.08 -0.55
CA TRP A 39 -3.25 -8.09 -1.51
C TRP A 39 -2.63 -6.71 -1.31
N HIS A 40 -2.30 -6.32 -0.08
CA HIS A 40 -1.53 -5.10 0.16
C HIS A 40 -0.12 -5.21 -0.38
N LEU A 41 0.55 -6.35 -0.16
CA LEU A 41 1.90 -6.61 -0.68
C LEU A 41 1.94 -6.56 -2.20
N GLU A 42 0.94 -7.10 -2.89
CA GLU A 42 0.87 -7.11 -4.35
C GLU A 42 0.86 -5.69 -4.94
N ILE A 43 -0.03 -4.81 -4.45
CA ILE A 43 -0.08 -3.42 -4.94
C ILE A 43 1.18 -2.65 -4.55
N LEU A 44 1.70 -2.90 -3.35
CA LEU A 44 2.89 -2.24 -2.85
C LEU A 44 4.12 -2.58 -3.68
N GLU A 45 4.27 -3.84 -4.10
CA GLU A 45 5.34 -4.26 -5.02
C GLU A 45 5.27 -3.52 -6.34
N ILE A 46 4.08 -3.50 -6.98
CA ILE A 46 3.88 -2.81 -8.26
C ILE A 46 4.23 -1.32 -8.13
N THR A 47 3.83 -0.70 -7.02
CA THR A 47 4.07 0.72 -6.76
C THR A 47 5.55 1.03 -6.57
N ILE A 48 6.25 0.26 -5.72
CA ILE A 48 7.67 0.43 -5.45
C ILE A 48 8.49 0.25 -6.73
N GLN A 49 8.21 -0.81 -7.49
CA GLN A 49 8.92 -1.08 -8.75
C GLN A 49 8.77 0.06 -9.76
N GLU A 50 7.59 0.66 -9.83
CA GLU A 50 7.34 1.79 -10.74
C GLU A 50 8.06 3.08 -10.30
N ILE A 51 8.11 3.36 -9.00
CA ILE A 51 8.85 4.52 -8.48
C ILE A 51 10.35 4.35 -8.73
N ILE A 52 10.89 3.15 -8.47
CA ILE A 52 12.30 2.81 -8.73
C ILE A 52 12.60 2.89 -10.23
N SER A 53 11.77 2.28 -11.08
CA SER A 53 11.98 2.30 -12.53
C SER A 53 11.99 3.72 -13.08
N THR A 54 11.12 4.60 -12.57
CA THR A 54 11.05 6.01 -12.95
C THR A 54 12.28 6.79 -12.47
N SER A 55 12.80 6.47 -11.28
CA SER A 55 14.00 7.12 -10.73
C SER A 55 15.27 6.83 -11.53
N ASN A 56 15.30 5.71 -12.27
CA ASN A 56 16.41 5.34 -13.14
C ASN A 56 16.40 6.06 -14.51
N ILE A 57 15.42 6.94 -14.74
CA ILE A 57 15.26 7.66 -16.00
C ILE A 57 15.97 9.00 -15.90
N GLU A 58 16.75 9.31 -16.92
CA GLU A 58 17.34 10.64 -17.08
C GLU A 58 16.25 11.64 -17.50
N LEU A 59 15.50 12.16 -16.51
CA LEU A 59 14.36 13.05 -16.73
C LEU A 59 14.73 14.40 -17.38
N SER A 60 16.04 14.74 -17.43
CA SER A 60 16.58 15.87 -18.17
C SER A 60 16.65 15.63 -19.69
N ASP A 61 16.67 14.38 -20.16
CA ASP A 61 16.63 14.06 -21.60
C ASP A 61 15.18 14.05 -22.09
N SER A 62 14.82 15.09 -22.84
CA SER A 62 13.44 15.30 -23.32
C SER A 62 12.92 14.19 -24.25
N ASN A 63 13.78 13.47 -24.97
CA ASN A 63 13.35 12.41 -25.88
C ASN A 63 13.12 11.10 -25.12
N LYS A 64 14.11 10.66 -24.32
CA LYS A 64 13.96 9.45 -23.48
C LYS A 64 12.77 9.58 -22.52
N THR A 65 12.60 10.75 -21.92
CA THR A 65 11.51 11.02 -20.97
C THR A 65 10.15 10.96 -21.65
N LYS A 66 10.01 11.49 -22.88
CA LYS A 66 8.77 11.36 -23.66
C LYS A 66 8.47 9.93 -24.07
N GLU A 67 9.47 9.16 -24.47
CA GLU A 67 9.29 7.75 -24.84
C GLU A 67 8.84 6.92 -23.65
N TRP A 68 9.49 7.09 -22.50
CA TRP A 68 9.05 6.48 -21.25
C TRP A 68 7.60 6.86 -20.92
N ALA A 69 7.28 8.15 -20.93
CA ALA A 69 5.95 8.62 -20.53
C ALA A 69 4.86 8.03 -21.43
N LYS A 70 5.09 7.92 -22.75
CA LYS A 70 4.17 7.24 -23.67
C LYS A 70 4.01 5.76 -23.33
N LYS A 71 5.12 5.05 -23.05
CA LYS A 71 5.10 3.63 -22.70
C LYS A 71 4.38 3.38 -21.37
N PHE A 72 4.66 4.21 -20.36
CA PHE A 72 4.00 4.17 -19.06
C PHE A 72 2.49 4.35 -19.21
N LEU A 73 2.07 5.42 -19.90
CA LEU A 73 0.65 5.74 -20.08
C LEU A 73 -0.13 4.67 -20.85
N LYS A 74 0.51 3.97 -21.79
CA LYS A 74 -0.10 2.85 -22.52
C LYS A 74 -0.49 1.70 -21.59
N ASN A 75 0.32 1.42 -20.57
CA ASN A 75 0.11 0.31 -19.64
C ASN A 75 -0.62 0.73 -18.35
N TYR A 76 -0.73 2.03 -18.09
CA TYR A 76 -1.29 2.56 -16.85
C TYR A 76 -2.72 2.12 -16.59
N GLU A 77 -3.60 2.16 -17.60
CA GLU A 77 -5.02 1.83 -17.45
C GLU A 77 -5.24 0.37 -17.02
N GLU A 78 -4.43 -0.55 -17.54
CA GLU A 78 -4.48 -1.96 -17.13
C GLU A 78 -4.02 -2.13 -15.68
N LYS A 79 -2.85 -1.56 -15.33
CA LYS A 79 -2.30 -1.63 -13.96
C LYS A 79 -3.24 -1.01 -12.93
N ILE A 80 -3.80 0.18 -13.20
CA ILE A 80 -4.71 0.83 -12.25
C ILE A 80 -6.03 0.07 -12.10
N ARG A 81 -6.51 -0.62 -13.15
CA ARG A 81 -7.69 -1.47 -13.08
C ARG A 81 -7.46 -2.67 -12.17
N ILE A 82 -6.29 -3.31 -12.30
CA ILE A 82 -5.87 -4.41 -11.41
C ILE A 82 -5.81 -3.90 -9.96
N MET A 83 -5.13 -2.78 -9.71
CA MET A 83 -5.03 -2.20 -8.37
C MET A 83 -6.40 -1.86 -7.76
N ARG A 84 -7.32 -1.28 -8.53
CA ARG A 84 -8.69 -1.00 -8.07
C ARG A 84 -9.45 -2.26 -7.73
N SER A 85 -9.33 -3.31 -8.55
CA SER A 85 -9.95 -4.61 -8.29
C SER A 85 -9.44 -5.20 -6.97
N ILE A 86 -8.12 -5.17 -6.73
CA ILE A 86 -7.52 -5.63 -5.48
C ILE A 86 -7.98 -4.76 -4.29
N SER A 87 -8.04 -3.44 -4.46
CA SER A 87 -8.54 -2.53 -3.42
C SER A 87 -9.97 -2.86 -2.98
N ASN A 88 -10.84 -3.22 -3.93
CA ASN A 88 -12.21 -3.64 -3.60
C ASN A 88 -12.20 -4.94 -2.79
N LYS A 89 -11.38 -5.93 -3.19
CA LYS A 89 -11.23 -7.19 -2.43
C LYS A 89 -10.71 -6.94 -1.01
N VAL A 90 -9.72 -6.05 -0.85
CA VAL A 90 -9.20 -5.64 0.45
C VAL A 90 -10.30 -5.06 1.33
N PHE A 91 -11.13 -4.19 0.77
CA PHE A 91 -12.24 -3.56 1.49
C PHE A 91 -13.30 -4.58 1.92
N GLU A 92 -13.72 -5.46 1.02
CA GLU A 92 -14.67 -6.54 1.33
C GLU A 92 -14.13 -7.47 2.42
N ARG A 93 -12.87 -7.90 2.30
CA ARG A 93 -12.23 -8.77 3.27
C ARG A 93 -12.05 -8.11 4.62
N TYR A 94 -11.73 -6.82 4.65
CA TYR A 94 -11.69 -6.05 5.89
C TYR A 94 -13.04 -6.11 6.62
N HIS A 95 -14.14 -5.86 5.91
CA HIS A 95 -15.47 -5.89 6.53
C HIS A 95 -15.84 -7.28 7.05
N GLN A 96 -15.49 -8.33 6.32
CA GLN A 96 -15.68 -9.71 6.77
C GLN A 96 -14.90 -9.98 8.07
N LEU A 97 -13.59 -9.71 8.08
CA LEU A 97 -12.72 -9.91 9.25
C LEU A 97 -13.20 -9.11 10.46
N ASN A 98 -13.55 -7.83 10.24
CA ASN A 98 -14.00 -6.94 11.30
C ASN A 98 -15.32 -7.40 11.94
N ASN A 99 -16.30 -7.77 11.12
CA ASN A 99 -17.65 -8.08 11.62
C ASN A 99 -17.79 -9.50 12.17
N LEU A 100 -17.02 -10.46 11.64
CA LEU A 100 -17.18 -11.88 11.98
C LEU A 100 -16.16 -12.38 12.99
N GLU A 101 -14.91 -11.92 12.91
CA GLU A 101 -13.82 -12.49 13.70
C GLU A 101 -13.28 -11.49 14.73
N PHE A 102 -12.84 -10.31 14.30
CA PHE A 102 -12.23 -9.34 15.23
C PHE A 102 -13.21 -8.86 16.30
N LYS A 103 -14.47 -8.58 15.95
CA LYS A 103 -15.48 -8.21 16.95
C LYS A 103 -15.62 -9.27 18.04
N LYS A 104 -15.72 -10.54 17.66
CA LYS A 104 -15.84 -11.65 18.61
C LYS A 104 -14.58 -11.82 19.45
N ILE A 105 -13.40 -11.78 18.81
CA ILE A 105 -12.11 -11.89 19.50
C ILE A 105 -11.95 -10.74 20.51
N ILE A 106 -12.33 -9.52 20.17
CA ILE A 106 -12.31 -8.36 21.07
C ILE A 106 -13.27 -8.56 22.25
N GLU A 107 -14.51 -9.00 22.00
CA GLU A 107 -15.51 -9.24 23.05
C GLU A 107 -15.02 -10.27 24.08
N GLU A 108 -14.34 -11.32 23.63
CA GLU A 108 -13.77 -12.39 24.46
C GLU A 108 -12.42 -11.98 25.12
N ASN A 109 -11.73 -10.96 24.61
CA ASN A 109 -10.38 -10.57 25.03
C ASN A 109 -10.25 -9.04 25.19
N LYS A 110 -11.08 -8.44 26.05
CA LYS A 110 -11.14 -6.98 26.27
C LYS A 110 -9.79 -6.34 26.61
N ASN A 111 -8.90 -7.07 27.27
CA ASN A 111 -7.54 -6.58 27.59
C ASN A 111 -6.65 -6.35 26.35
N LYS A 112 -7.01 -6.91 25.18
CA LYS A 112 -6.31 -6.74 23.90
C LYS A 112 -7.03 -5.81 22.92
N GLU A 113 -8.17 -5.25 23.31
CA GLU A 113 -8.98 -4.38 22.44
C GLU A 113 -8.19 -3.18 21.88
N GLY A 114 -7.38 -2.53 22.72
CA GLY A 114 -6.58 -1.37 22.31
C GLY A 114 -5.60 -1.71 21.20
N GLU A 115 -4.81 -2.77 21.37
CA GLU A 115 -3.82 -3.23 20.38
C GLU A 115 -4.47 -3.62 19.05
N ILE A 116 -5.62 -4.30 19.09
CA ILE A 116 -6.35 -4.69 17.88
C ILE A 116 -6.92 -3.48 17.15
N LYS A 117 -7.51 -2.53 17.89
CA LYS A 117 -8.04 -1.28 17.31
C LYS A 117 -6.93 -0.41 16.71
N GLU A 118 -5.77 -0.33 17.34
CA GLU A 118 -4.60 0.35 16.78
C GLU A 118 -4.18 -0.28 15.45
N LEU A 119 -4.11 -1.61 15.39
CA LEU A 119 -3.81 -2.34 14.16
C LEU A 119 -4.87 -2.12 13.08
N GLN A 120 -6.15 -2.17 13.42
CA GLN A 120 -7.23 -1.85 12.48
C GLN A 120 -7.10 -0.43 11.94
N ASN A 121 -6.78 0.54 12.81
CA ASN A 121 -6.56 1.93 12.43
C ASN A 121 -5.37 2.09 11.47
N VAL A 122 -4.37 1.21 11.48
CA VAL A 122 -3.30 1.25 10.47
C VAL A 122 -3.87 1.01 9.06
N PHE A 123 -4.81 0.07 8.93
CA PHE A 123 -5.45 -0.24 7.65
C PHE A 123 -6.60 0.73 7.32
N LEU A 124 -7.24 1.33 8.33
CA LEU A 124 -8.45 2.17 8.25
C LEU A 124 -8.29 3.64 8.69
N ASN A 125 -7.07 4.16 8.82
CA ASN A 125 -6.85 5.49 9.42
C ASN A 125 -7.82 6.54 8.81
N LYS A 126 -8.33 7.46 9.66
CA LYS A 126 -9.18 8.61 9.29
C LYS A 126 -8.69 9.38 8.05
N ASN A 127 -7.40 9.33 7.72
CA ASN A 127 -6.80 9.96 6.54
C ASN A 127 -6.79 9.07 5.28
N GLY A 128 -7.49 7.92 5.27
CA GLY A 128 -7.65 7.02 4.14
C GLY A 128 -6.96 5.65 4.32
N LEU A 129 -7.55 4.62 3.67
CA LEU A 129 -7.09 3.23 3.70
C LEU A 129 -5.63 3.10 3.27
N LEU A 130 -4.87 2.22 3.93
CA LEU A 130 -3.47 1.92 3.53
C LEU A 130 -3.38 1.59 2.04
N ILE A 131 -4.26 0.70 1.55
CA ILE A 131 -4.30 0.33 0.14
C ILE A 131 -4.55 1.53 -0.79
N GLY A 132 -5.40 2.48 -0.37
CA GLY A 132 -5.69 3.70 -1.12
C GLY A 132 -4.49 4.62 -1.20
N ARG A 133 -3.69 4.73 -0.12
CA ARG A 133 -2.45 5.54 -0.10
C ARG A 133 -1.40 4.96 -1.03
N ILE A 134 -1.24 3.63 -1.04
CA ILE A 134 -0.32 2.94 -1.95
C ILE A 134 -0.72 3.20 -3.41
N ILE A 135 -2.01 3.08 -3.74
CA ILE A 135 -2.52 3.39 -5.08
C ILE A 135 -2.29 4.86 -5.43
N PHE A 136 -2.45 5.78 -4.48
CA PHE A 136 -2.19 7.19 -4.72
C PHE A 136 -0.71 7.46 -5.01
N ALA A 137 0.22 6.81 -4.30
CA ALA A 137 1.65 6.86 -4.62
C ALA A 137 1.94 6.44 -6.07
N TYR A 138 1.29 5.38 -6.56
CA TYR A 138 1.42 4.98 -7.97
C TYR A 138 0.90 6.05 -8.96
N ARG A 139 -0.09 6.86 -8.56
CA ARG A 139 -0.65 7.94 -9.40
C ARG A 139 0.30 9.13 -9.54
N GLU A 140 1.25 9.32 -8.63
CA GLU A 140 2.26 10.39 -8.74
C GLU A 140 3.09 10.23 -10.02
N THR A 141 3.51 9.01 -10.34
CA THR A 141 4.19 8.69 -11.59
C THR A 141 3.32 8.98 -12.82
N TRP A 142 1.99 8.79 -12.71
CA TRP A 142 1.07 9.14 -13.78
C TRP A 142 0.95 10.63 -14.02
N PHE A 143 0.91 11.46 -12.97
CA PHE A 143 0.89 12.91 -13.12
C PHE A 143 2.13 13.40 -13.88
N LEU A 144 3.30 12.87 -13.52
CA LEU A 144 4.56 13.16 -14.21
C LEU A 144 4.50 12.76 -15.70
N ALA A 145 4.05 11.54 -16.00
CA ALA A 145 3.96 11.06 -17.38
C ALA A 145 2.94 11.87 -18.22
N LYS A 146 1.81 12.26 -17.63
CA LYS A 146 0.81 13.11 -18.30
C LYS A 146 1.33 14.50 -18.59
N GLN A 147 2.00 15.13 -17.65
CA GLN A 147 2.61 16.44 -17.88
C GLN A 147 3.72 16.37 -18.94
N THR A 148 4.52 15.31 -18.92
CA THR A 148 5.57 15.09 -19.94
C THR A 148 4.99 14.99 -21.36
N THR A 149 3.87 14.28 -21.51
CA THR A 149 3.22 14.08 -22.83
C THR A 149 2.30 15.23 -23.24
N ASN A 150 1.84 16.04 -22.29
CA ASN A 150 1.05 17.23 -22.54
C ASN A 150 1.46 18.36 -21.57
N PRO A 151 2.50 19.14 -21.90
CA PRO A 151 3.03 20.18 -21.01
C PRO A 151 2.05 21.30 -20.65
N LYS A 152 0.92 21.43 -21.37
CA LYS A 152 -0.15 22.36 -21.01
C LYS A 152 -0.90 21.95 -19.76
N LEU A 153 -0.81 20.67 -19.36
CA LEU A 153 -1.29 20.17 -18.09
C LEU A 153 -0.23 20.48 -17.02
N ASN A 154 -0.40 21.58 -16.29
CA ASN A 154 0.46 21.93 -15.14
C ASN A 154 0.00 21.18 -13.89
N LEU A 155 0.30 19.87 -13.83
CA LEU A 155 -0.12 18.97 -12.76
C LEU A 155 0.97 18.80 -11.69
N THR A 156 2.24 18.59 -12.07
CA THR A 156 3.41 18.44 -11.17
C THR A 156 4.73 18.65 -11.93
N SER A 157 5.76 19.16 -11.28
CA SER A 157 7.11 19.23 -11.87
C SER A 157 7.92 17.95 -11.67
N ILE A 158 8.96 17.75 -12.49
CA ILE A 158 9.94 16.67 -12.31
C ILE A 158 10.56 16.73 -10.91
N LYS A 159 10.94 17.94 -10.47
CA LYS A 159 11.56 18.15 -9.17
C LYS A 159 10.61 17.80 -8.02
N GLU A 160 9.36 18.28 -8.06
CA GLU A 160 8.37 17.94 -7.03
C GLU A 160 8.12 16.42 -6.94
N TYR A 161 8.09 15.72 -8.08
CA TYR A 161 8.02 14.25 -8.08
C TYR A 161 9.26 13.60 -7.46
N GLN A 162 10.45 14.07 -7.80
CA GLN A 162 11.71 13.54 -7.27
C GLN A 162 11.80 13.75 -5.75
N ASP A 163 11.55 14.98 -5.27
CA ASP A 163 11.54 15.32 -3.85
C ASP A 163 10.51 14.46 -3.09
N TRP A 164 9.33 14.25 -3.68
CA TRP A 164 8.32 13.35 -3.13
C TRP A 164 8.77 11.89 -3.09
N ALA A 165 9.35 11.37 -4.18
CA ALA A 165 9.79 9.98 -4.30
C ALA A 165 10.91 9.68 -3.31
N GLU A 166 11.90 10.57 -3.18
CA GLU A 166 12.98 10.46 -2.20
C GLU A 166 12.44 10.41 -0.76
N SER A 167 11.43 11.23 -0.46
CA SER A 167 10.83 11.30 0.88
C SER A 167 9.94 10.10 1.22
N ASN A 168 9.30 9.46 0.22
CA ASN A 168 8.26 8.45 0.44
C ASN A 168 8.69 7.01 0.12
N LEU A 169 9.63 6.81 -0.80
CA LEU A 169 10.10 5.47 -1.19
C LEU A 169 10.65 4.66 0.00
N PRO A 170 11.46 5.24 0.93
CA PRO A 170 11.91 4.51 2.12
C PRO A 170 10.75 3.99 2.97
N ASN A 171 9.68 4.79 3.15
CA ASN A 171 8.52 4.40 3.95
C ASN A 171 7.68 3.31 3.26
N LEU A 172 7.56 3.34 1.93
CA LEU A 172 6.93 2.29 1.15
C LEU A 172 7.68 0.96 1.30
N ILE A 173 9.02 0.98 1.17
CA ILE A 173 9.88 -0.20 1.38
C ILE A 173 9.75 -0.70 2.83
N GLU A 174 9.75 0.20 3.81
CA GLU A 174 9.60 -0.18 5.21
C GLU A 174 8.25 -0.84 5.50
N THR A 175 7.18 -0.31 4.90
CA THR A 175 5.84 -0.89 4.97
C THR A 175 5.81 -2.27 4.36
N LYS A 176 6.46 -2.46 3.19
CA LYS A 176 6.56 -3.76 2.52
C LYS A 176 7.23 -4.79 3.41
N ILE A 177 8.41 -4.48 3.95
CA ILE A 177 9.15 -5.37 4.86
C ILE A 177 8.29 -5.75 6.07
N SER A 178 7.53 -4.80 6.62
CA SER A 178 6.66 -5.05 7.77
C SER A 178 5.52 -6.00 7.42
N LEU A 179 4.84 -5.76 6.30
CA LEU A 179 3.77 -6.62 5.79
C LEU A 179 4.29 -8.01 5.40
N GLU A 180 5.51 -8.14 4.86
CA GLU A 180 6.13 -9.43 4.56
C GLU A 180 6.42 -10.24 5.82
N LYS A 181 6.88 -9.58 6.90
CA LYS A 181 7.06 -10.24 8.20
C LYS A 181 5.73 -10.71 8.77
N ILE A 182 4.70 -9.87 8.72
CA ILE A 182 3.34 -10.22 9.15
C ILE A 182 2.80 -11.39 8.32
N HIS A 183 2.93 -11.34 7.01
CA HIS A 183 2.48 -12.39 6.09
C HIS A 183 3.17 -13.74 6.39
N LYS A 184 4.50 -13.71 6.57
CA LYS A 184 5.27 -14.89 6.98
C LYS A 184 4.82 -15.45 8.33
N GLU A 185 4.46 -14.59 9.27
CA GLU A 185 3.95 -15.02 10.57
C GLU A 185 2.59 -15.70 10.43
N ILE A 186 1.63 -15.07 9.73
CA ILE A 186 0.29 -15.64 9.49
C ILE A 186 0.39 -17.00 8.78
N ALA A 187 1.30 -17.13 7.80
CA ALA A 187 1.46 -18.36 7.02
C ALA A 187 1.86 -19.59 7.87
N LYS A 188 2.43 -19.40 9.07
CA LYS A 188 2.75 -20.50 10.00
C LYS A 188 1.51 -21.17 10.59
N TRP A 189 0.35 -20.51 10.52
CA TRP A 189 -0.89 -20.93 11.18
C TRP A 189 -1.92 -21.51 10.19
N LYS A 190 -1.48 -21.89 8.98
CA LYS A 190 -2.32 -22.49 7.93
C LYS A 190 -2.52 -24.02 8.10
N GLU A 191 -2.01 -24.60 9.19
CA GLU A 191 -2.10 -26.03 9.50
C GLU A 191 -3.41 -26.40 10.22
#